data_AF-Q5P9R8-F1
#
_entry.id   AF-Q5P9R8-F1
#
_cell.length_a   1.000
_cell.length_b   1.000
_cell.length_c   1.000
_cell.angle_alpha   90.00
_cell.angle_beta   90.00
_cell.angle_gamma   90.00
#
_symmetry.space_group_name_H-M   'P 1'
#
loop_
_entity.id
_entity.type
_entity.pdbx_description
1 polymer ?
#
loop_
_entity_poly.entity_id
_entity_poly.type
_entity_poly.pdbx_seq_one_letter_code
_entity_poly.pdbx_strand_id
1 'polypeptide(L)'
;MSPLEQFRVTKLLDIPALWGIDLSFTNCSLVMVLASVSSILLLCWALRKINVVPGPSQTAVELIYGFVANTLESNAGAEGLRYIPLVMTTFLFVLACNLVGILPFGFTATSHLSVTLALSLVVCTAITVIGFRHQGLHFLRIFLPEGTPLWLAPMMVFIKLFAYVARPVSLAIRLAANMIAGHTIIAVIADFVLKMHLVLAPLPFAFIMGLIAFEIFVAILQAYIFTVLTTVYLSDAVAGH
;
A
#
# COMPACT_ATOMS: atom_id res chain seq x y z
N MET A 1 17.76 19.23 17.59
CA MET A 1 16.69 19.07 16.59
C MET A 1 15.86 17.89 17.07
N SER A 2 14.61 18.12 17.46
CA SER A 2 13.81 17.00 17.97
C SER A 2 13.54 16.04 16.80
N PRO A 3 13.67 14.71 16.95
CA PRO A 3 13.44 13.75 15.86
C PRO A 3 12.00 13.80 15.30
N LEU A 4 11.11 14.54 15.96
CA LEU A 4 9.72 14.79 15.55
C LEU A 4 9.56 16.04 14.68
N GLU A 5 10.54 16.94 14.58
CA GLU A 5 10.43 18.17 13.77
C GLU A 5 10.32 17.89 12.26
N GLN A 6 10.88 16.77 11.79
CA GLN A 6 10.74 16.32 10.40
C GLN A 6 9.28 16.01 10.00
N PHE A 7 8.38 15.84 10.98
CA PHE A 7 6.96 15.56 10.74
C PHE A 7 6.08 16.82 10.77
N ARG A 8 6.65 18.03 10.84
CA ARG A 8 5.86 19.27 10.91
C ARG A 8 5.29 19.63 9.54
N VAL A 9 3.97 19.52 9.38
CA VAL A 9 3.24 19.95 8.18
C VAL A 9 3.45 21.44 7.96
N THR A 10 4.12 21.82 6.88
CA THR A 10 4.11 23.21 6.38
C THR A 10 3.10 23.34 5.24
N LYS A 11 2.28 24.39 5.29
CA LYS A 11 1.43 24.79 4.17
C LYS A 11 2.33 25.39 3.09
N LEU A 12 2.29 24.83 1.89
CA LEU A 12 3.09 25.28 0.75
C LEU A 12 2.32 26.28 -0.14
N LEU A 13 0.98 26.14 -0.21
CA LEU A 13 0.09 27.04 -0.91
C LEU A 13 -1.21 27.23 -0.12
N ASP A 14 -1.50 28.45 0.33
CA ASP A 14 -2.77 28.76 0.98
C ASP A 14 -3.84 29.01 -0.08
N ILE A 15 -4.65 27.97 -0.37
CA ILE A 15 -5.90 28.13 -1.13
C ILE A 15 -6.99 28.50 -0.12
N PRO A 16 -7.74 29.60 -0.33
CA PRO A 16 -8.82 30.00 0.57
C PRO A 16 -9.90 28.92 0.65
N ALA A 17 -10.40 28.66 1.86
CA ALA A 17 -11.41 27.64 2.12
C ALA A 17 -12.66 27.83 1.26
N LEU A 18 -12.96 26.85 0.40
CA LEU A 18 -14.30 26.69 -0.16
C LEU A 18 -15.11 25.87 0.84
N TRP A 19 -16.24 26.42 1.31
CA TRP A 19 -17.21 25.70 2.16
C TRP A 19 -16.68 25.24 3.53
N GLY A 20 -15.78 25.98 4.15
CA GLY A 20 -15.20 25.63 5.46
C GLY A 20 -14.19 24.47 5.40
N ILE A 21 -13.81 24.02 4.20
CA ILE A 21 -12.75 23.05 3.98
C ILE A 21 -11.50 23.81 3.50
N ASP A 22 -10.49 23.88 4.36
CA ASP A 22 -9.18 24.45 4.04
C ASP A 22 -8.48 23.56 2.98
N LEU A 23 -8.54 23.98 1.71
CA LEU A 23 -7.87 23.30 0.58
C LEU A 23 -6.39 23.71 0.45
N SER A 24 -5.75 24.13 1.55
CA SER A 24 -4.34 24.54 1.52
C SER A 24 -3.45 23.37 1.07
N PHE A 25 -2.68 23.58 0.00
CA PHE A 25 -1.73 22.61 -0.49
C PHE A 25 -0.58 22.50 0.53
N THR A 26 -0.47 21.36 1.18
CA THR A 26 0.55 21.07 2.20
C THR A 26 1.67 20.21 1.60
N ASN A 27 2.84 20.17 2.23
CA ASN A 27 3.92 19.23 1.84
C ASN A 27 3.40 17.80 1.70
N CYS A 28 2.45 17.41 2.56
CA CYS A 28 1.79 16.11 2.51
C CYS A 28 1.07 15.88 1.18
N SER A 29 0.28 16.86 0.72
CA SER A 29 -0.42 16.77 -0.57
C SER A 29 0.54 16.71 -1.76
N LEU A 30 1.66 17.43 -1.71
CA LEU A 30 2.68 17.41 -2.75
C LEU A 30 3.31 16.02 -2.88
N VAL A 31 3.69 15.39 -1.75
CA VAL A 31 4.30 14.06 -1.74
C VAL A 31 3.30 12.98 -2.18
N MET A 32 2.02 13.12 -1.84
CA MET A 32 0.97 12.22 -2.34
C MET A 32 0.78 12.32 -3.86
N VAL A 33 0.82 13.54 -4.41
CA VAL A 33 0.78 13.76 -5.86
C VAL A 33 2.03 13.21 -6.52
N LEU A 34 3.21 13.39 -5.93
CA LEU A 34 4.44 12.78 -6.45
C LEU A 34 4.40 11.25 -6.38
N ALA A 35 3.82 10.66 -5.34
CA ALA A 35 3.67 9.22 -5.22
C ALA A 35 2.72 8.64 -6.29
N SER A 36 1.57 9.28 -6.50
CA SER A 36 0.63 8.86 -7.54
C SER A 36 1.21 9.09 -8.93
N VAL A 37 1.82 10.25 -9.18
CA VAL A 37 2.47 10.59 -10.45
C VAL A 37 3.65 9.66 -10.72
N SER A 38 4.49 9.34 -9.75
CA SER A 38 5.60 8.38 -9.92
C SER A 38 5.09 6.97 -10.21
N SER A 39 4.02 6.52 -9.56
CA SER A 39 3.39 5.22 -9.87
C SER A 39 2.84 5.16 -11.30
N ILE A 40 2.18 6.23 -11.75
CA ILE A 40 1.63 6.37 -13.10
C ILE A 40 2.77 6.50 -14.12
N LEU A 41 3.82 7.27 -13.81
CA LEU A 41 4.98 7.44 -14.69
C LEU A 41 5.76 6.15 -14.82
N LEU A 42 5.94 5.37 -13.75
CA LEU A 42 6.60 4.07 -13.80
C LEU A 42 5.79 3.12 -14.68
N LEU A 43 4.46 3.09 -14.52
CA LEU A 43 3.54 2.34 -15.38
C LEU A 43 3.61 2.78 -16.85
N CYS A 44 3.50 4.07 -17.12
CA CYS A 44 3.55 4.62 -18.48
C CYS A 44 4.92 4.40 -19.13
N TRP A 45 6.02 4.53 -18.37
CA TRP A 45 7.37 4.33 -18.85
C TRP A 45 7.66 2.86 -19.14
N ALA A 46 7.24 1.97 -18.24
CA ALA A 46 7.32 0.53 -18.41
C ALA A 46 6.55 0.03 -19.64
N LEU A 47 5.37 0.58 -19.91
CA LEU A 47 4.48 0.15 -20.99
C LEU A 47 4.69 0.91 -22.31
N ARG A 48 5.62 1.88 -22.36
CA ARG A 48 5.75 2.81 -23.50
C ARG A 48 6.18 2.15 -24.80
N LYS A 49 6.96 1.07 -24.74
CA LYS A 49 7.47 0.36 -25.93
C LYS A 49 7.50 -1.14 -25.66
N ILE A 50 6.48 -1.84 -26.14
CA ILE A 50 6.45 -3.30 -26.16
C ILE A 50 7.33 -3.75 -27.33
N ASN A 51 8.58 -4.10 -27.04
CA ASN A 51 9.47 -4.70 -28.02
C ASN A 51 9.41 -6.22 -27.90
N VAL A 52 9.58 -6.94 -29.02
CA VAL A 52 9.61 -8.43 -29.04
C VAL A 52 10.79 -8.98 -28.24
N VAL A 53 11.92 -8.26 -28.21
CA VAL A 53 13.02 -8.50 -27.26
C VAL A 53 12.90 -7.46 -26.15
N PRO A 54 12.56 -7.87 -24.91
CA PRO A 54 12.32 -6.92 -23.83
C PRO A 54 13.62 -6.24 -23.41
N GLY A 55 13.56 -4.92 -23.25
CA GLY A 55 14.61 -4.18 -22.55
C GLY A 55 14.61 -4.49 -21.05
N PRO A 56 15.66 -4.14 -20.29
CA PRO A 56 15.76 -4.48 -18.87
C PRO A 56 14.59 -3.95 -18.02
N SER A 57 14.06 -2.76 -18.36
CA SER A 57 12.87 -2.21 -17.71
C SER A 57 11.58 -2.94 -18.07
N GLN A 58 11.46 -3.41 -19.31
CA GLN A 58 10.33 -4.24 -19.75
C GLN A 58 10.38 -5.60 -19.05
N THR A 59 11.55 -6.24 -18.95
CA THR A 59 11.72 -7.51 -18.23
C THR A 59 11.32 -7.41 -16.76
N ALA A 60 11.69 -6.33 -16.07
CA ALA A 60 11.27 -6.12 -14.69
C ALA A 60 9.74 -6.06 -14.54
N VAL A 61 9.06 -5.43 -15.49
CA VAL A 61 7.60 -5.29 -15.49
C VAL A 61 6.91 -6.59 -15.89
N GLU A 62 7.46 -7.31 -16.86
CA GLU A 62 6.98 -8.65 -17.24
C GLU A 62 7.13 -9.64 -16.10
N LEU A 63 8.21 -9.57 -15.31
CA LEU A 63 8.40 -10.39 -14.11
C LEU A 63 7.35 -10.07 -13.05
N ILE A 64 7.08 -8.78 -12.81
CA ILE A 64 6.02 -8.35 -11.88
C ILE A 64 4.65 -8.80 -12.40
N TYR A 65 4.37 -8.64 -13.69
CA TYR A 65 3.12 -9.05 -14.31
C TYR A 65 2.93 -10.57 -14.18
N GLY A 66 3.93 -11.37 -14.54
CA GLY A 66 3.89 -12.82 -14.41
C GLY A 66 3.70 -13.26 -12.95
N PHE A 67 4.37 -12.59 -12.01
CA PHE A 67 4.18 -12.85 -10.58
C PHE A 67 2.73 -12.56 -10.12
N VAL A 68 2.16 -11.42 -10.51
CA VAL A 68 0.78 -11.05 -10.19
C VAL A 68 -0.22 -11.98 -10.87
N ALA A 69 0.01 -12.34 -12.13
CA ALA A 69 -0.85 -13.23 -12.91
C ALA A 69 -0.87 -14.65 -12.30
N ASN A 70 0.30 -15.20 -11.98
CA ASN A 70 0.40 -16.51 -11.31
C ASN A 70 -0.26 -16.48 -9.93
N THR A 71 -0.09 -15.40 -9.17
CA THR A 71 -0.75 -15.23 -7.87
C THR A 71 -2.27 -15.19 -8.04
N LEU A 72 -2.76 -14.45 -9.02
CA LEU A 72 -4.19 -14.36 -9.30
C LEU A 72 -4.77 -15.68 -9.80
N GLU A 73 -4.09 -16.38 -10.71
CA GLU A 73 -4.51 -17.69 -11.21
C GLU A 73 -4.58 -18.72 -10.07
N SER A 74 -3.57 -18.73 -9.19
CA SER A 74 -3.53 -19.66 -8.06
C SER A 74 -4.64 -19.44 -7.02
N ASN A 75 -5.13 -18.21 -6.87
CA ASN A 75 -6.13 -17.85 -5.85
C ASN A 75 -7.56 -17.75 -6.42
N ALA A 76 -7.75 -17.26 -7.63
CA ALA A 76 -9.05 -16.97 -8.25
C ALA A 76 -9.32 -17.79 -9.53
N GLY A 77 -8.41 -18.68 -9.92
CA GLY A 77 -8.54 -19.52 -11.11
C GLY A 77 -8.51 -18.72 -12.42
N ALA A 78 -8.83 -19.40 -13.51
CA ALA A 78 -8.81 -18.82 -14.86
C ALA A 78 -9.84 -17.68 -15.03
N GLU A 79 -10.97 -17.71 -14.32
CA GLU A 79 -11.97 -16.63 -14.36
C GLU A 79 -11.44 -15.34 -13.72
N GLY A 80 -10.60 -15.47 -12.69
CA GLY A 80 -9.93 -14.35 -12.04
C GLY A 80 -9.02 -13.56 -12.99
N LEU A 81 -8.46 -14.20 -14.03
CA LEU A 81 -7.53 -13.57 -14.98
C LEU A 81 -8.15 -12.38 -15.73
N ARG A 82 -9.49 -12.31 -15.83
CA ARG A 82 -10.18 -11.14 -16.40
C ARG A 82 -9.89 -9.85 -15.62
N TYR A 83 -9.54 -9.96 -14.33
CA TYR A 83 -9.30 -8.85 -13.43
C TYR A 83 -7.81 -8.55 -13.22
N ILE A 84 -6.90 -9.14 -14.01
CA ILE A 84 -5.47 -8.83 -13.96
C ILE A 84 -5.21 -7.31 -13.96
N PRO A 85 -5.83 -6.48 -14.84
CA PRO A 85 -5.54 -5.05 -14.86
C PRO A 85 -5.81 -4.35 -13.53
N LEU A 86 -6.86 -4.78 -12.81
CA LEU A 86 -7.22 -4.23 -11.51
C LEU A 86 -6.19 -4.62 -10.46
N VAL A 87 -5.84 -5.90 -10.38
CA VAL A 87 -4.88 -6.43 -9.41
C VAL A 87 -3.49 -5.85 -9.66
N MET A 88 -3.10 -5.70 -10.92
CA MET A 88 -1.82 -5.11 -11.32
C MET A 88 -1.73 -3.62 -11.00
N THR A 89 -2.76 -2.84 -11.33
CA THR A 89 -2.84 -1.41 -10.97
C THR A 89 -2.73 -1.25 -9.45
N THR A 90 -3.45 -2.10 -8.73
CA THR A 90 -3.46 -2.13 -7.28
C THR A 90 -2.08 -2.47 -6.68
N PHE A 91 -1.44 -3.53 -7.19
CA PHE A 91 -0.10 -3.93 -6.76
C PHE A 91 0.92 -2.80 -6.95
N LEU A 92 0.95 -2.22 -8.15
CA LEU A 92 1.90 -1.17 -8.49
C LEU A 92 1.63 0.12 -7.75
N PHE A 93 0.36 0.45 -7.53
CA PHE A 93 0.00 1.60 -6.70
C PHE A 93 0.50 1.43 -5.26
N VAL A 94 0.23 0.28 -4.62
CA VAL A 94 0.71 0.01 -3.26
C VAL A 94 2.23 -0.05 -3.21
N LEU A 95 2.87 -0.72 -4.17
CA LEU A 95 4.33 -0.80 -4.25
C LEU A 95 4.96 0.60 -4.38
N ALA A 96 4.42 1.45 -5.25
CA ALA A 96 4.92 2.81 -5.44
C ALA A 96 4.70 3.67 -4.19
N CYS A 97 3.54 3.57 -3.54
CA CYS A 97 3.29 4.27 -2.28
C CYS A 97 4.28 3.83 -1.20
N ASN A 98 4.56 2.53 -1.10
CA ASN A 98 5.49 2.00 -0.12
C ASN A 98 6.93 2.45 -0.41
N LEU A 99 7.35 2.44 -1.68
CA LEU A 99 8.71 2.82 -2.08
C LEU A 99 8.95 4.33 -1.92
N VAL A 100 7.96 5.15 -2.25
CA VAL A 100 8.02 6.60 -2.05
C VAL A 100 8.10 6.94 -0.56
N GLY A 101 7.44 6.14 0.30
CA GLY A 101 7.53 6.29 1.75
C GLY A 101 8.93 6.03 2.34
N ILE A 102 9.77 5.24 1.65
CA ILE A 102 11.13 4.90 2.08
C ILE A 102 12.15 5.97 1.67
N LEU A 103 11.81 6.87 0.73
CA LEU A 103 12.78 7.83 0.20
C LEU A 103 13.28 8.80 1.30
N PRO A 104 14.60 8.77 1.65
CA PRO A 104 15.14 9.49 2.81
C PRO A 104 15.16 11.02 2.65
N PHE A 105 14.94 11.52 1.44
CA PHE A 105 14.91 12.96 1.12
C PHE A 105 13.50 13.51 0.89
N GLY A 106 12.47 12.65 0.95
CA GLY A 106 11.08 13.09 0.93
C GLY A 106 10.66 13.51 2.33
N PHE A 107 10.03 14.67 2.47
CA PHE A 107 9.22 14.94 3.66
C PHE A 107 8.26 13.76 3.84
N THR A 108 8.35 13.03 4.94
CA THR A 108 7.58 11.79 5.14
C THR A 108 6.10 12.14 5.35
N ALA A 109 5.38 12.34 4.25
CA ALA A 109 3.94 12.57 4.30
C ALA A 109 3.18 11.37 4.91
N THR A 110 3.79 10.18 4.88
CA THR A 110 3.29 8.93 5.45
C THR A 110 3.35 8.87 6.99
N SER A 111 4.06 9.79 7.64
CA SER A 111 4.14 9.87 9.11
C SER A 111 2.79 10.19 9.74
N HIS A 112 1.94 10.89 8.99
CA HIS A 112 0.56 11.04 9.38
C HIS A 112 -0.17 9.75 9.01
N LEU A 113 -0.40 8.92 10.02
CA LEU A 113 -1.28 7.76 9.96
C LEU A 113 -2.60 8.07 9.22
N SER A 114 -3.11 9.30 9.35
CA SER A 114 -4.30 9.81 8.65
C SER A 114 -4.19 9.71 7.12
N VAL A 115 -3.05 10.09 6.53
CA VAL A 115 -2.86 10.08 5.07
C VAL A 115 -2.76 8.64 4.56
N THR A 116 -1.98 7.81 5.23
CA THR A 116 -1.82 6.38 4.91
C THR A 116 -3.13 5.62 5.04
N LEU A 117 -3.90 5.90 6.10
CA LEU A 117 -5.25 5.35 6.28
C LEU A 117 -6.20 5.82 5.20
N ALA A 118 -6.23 7.12 4.86
CA ALA A 118 -7.10 7.64 3.83
C ALA A 118 -6.83 6.98 2.48
N LEU A 119 -5.55 6.80 2.12
CA LEU A 119 -5.16 6.14 0.89
C LEU A 119 -5.59 4.67 0.86
N SER A 120 -5.29 3.93 1.93
CA SER A 120 -5.67 2.53 2.05
C SER A 120 -7.20 2.36 2.04
N LEU A 121 -7.93 3.26 2.67
CA LEU A 121 -9.39 3.25 2.68
C LEU A 121 -9.94 3.50 1.28
N VAL A 122 -9.44 4.49 0.54
CA VAL A 122 -9.88 4.77 -0.84
C VAL A 122 -9.69 3.53 -1.73
N VAL A 123 -8.53 2.88 -1.66
CA VAL A 123 -8.27 1.67 -2.47
C VAL A 123 -9.18 0.53 -2.04
N CYS A 124 -9.39 0.32 -0.75
CA CYS A 124 -10.26 -0.76 -0.27
C CYS A 124 -11.74 -0.49 -0.56
N THR A 125 -12.18 0.77 -0.49
CA THR A 125 -13.52 1.19 -0.94
C THR A 125 -13.66 0.97 -2.44
N ALA A 126 -12.65 1.28 -3.25
CA ALA A 126 -12.68 1.02 -4.69
C ALA A 126 -12.84 -0.49 -5.00
N ILE A 127 -12.08 -1.35 -4.32
CA ILE A 127 -12.22 -2.82 -4.45
C ILE A 127 -13.62 -3.28 -4.02
N THR A 128 -14.11 -2.78 -2.89
CA THR A 128 -15.46 -3.10 -2.38
C THR A 128 -16.54 -2.71 -3.37
N VAL A 129 -16.45 -1.50 -3.94
CA VAL A 129 -17.40 -1.00 -4.96
C VAL A 129 -17.35 -1.87 -6.21
N ILE A 130 -16.16 -2.27 -6.67
CA ILE A 130 -16.03 -3.16 -7.84
C ILE A 130 -16.65 -4.54 -7.55
N GLY A 131 -16.42 -5.11 -6.35
CA GLY A 131 -17.03 -6.37 -5.91
C GLY A 131 -18.56 -6.30 -5.87
N PHE A 132 -19.12 -5.24 -5.27
CA PHE A 132 -20.56 -4.99 -5.27
C PHE A 132 -21.12 -4.78 -6.69
N ARG A 133 -20.38 -4.17 -7.61
CA ARG A 133 -20.85 -4.00 -9.00
C ARG A 133 -20.89 -5.32 -9.77
N HIS A 134 -20.01 -6.26 -9.49
CA HIS A 134 -19.96 -7.53 -10.20
C HIS A 134 -20.96 -8.56 -9.68
N GLN A 135 -21.11 -8.70 -8.36
CA GLN A 135 -22.02 -9.67 -7.75
C GLN A 135 -23.36 -9.07 -7.28
N GLY A 136 -23.50 -7.75 -7.22
CA GLY A 136 -24.70 -7.11 -6.71
C GLY A 136 -24.98 -7.50 -5.25
N LEU A 137 -26.23 -7.88 -4.97
CA LEU A 137 -26.65 -8.37 -3.65
C LEU A 137 -26.13 -9.79 -3.33
N HIS A 138 -25.62 -10.53 -4.33
CA HIS A 138 -25.00 -11.85 -4.10
C HIS A 138 -23.67 -11.73 -3.34
N PHE A 139 -23.01 -10.57 -3.39
CA PHE A 139 -21.84 -10.25 -2.55
C PHE A 139 -22.14 -10.42 -1.05
N LEU A 140 -23.40 -10.30 -0.63
CA LEU A 140 -23.79 -10.54 0.75
C LEU A 140 -23.71 -12.03 1.17
N ARG A 141 -23.67 -12.97 0.22
CA ARG A 141 -23.40 -14.40 0.50
C ARG A 141 -21.97 -14.64 0.99
N ILE A 142 -21.02 -13.76 0.64
CA ILE A 142 -19.67 -13.81 1.22
C ILE A 142 -19.73 -13.71 2.75
N PHE A 143 -20.69 -12.95 3.29
CA PHE A 143 -20.89 -12.84 4.74
C PHE A 143 -21.63 -14.03 5.36
N LEU A 144 -22.36 -14.82 4.57
CA LEU A 144 -23.12 -15.98 5.03
C LEU A 144 -22.85 -17.21 4.14
N PRO A 145 -21.90 -18.09 4.51
CA PRO A 145 -21.66 -19.34 3.78
C PRO A 145 -22.93 -20.18 3.70
N GLU A 146 -23.20 -20.73 2.51
CA GLU A 146 -24.27 -21.72 2.32
C GLU A 146 -24.03 -22.91 3.26
N GLY A 147 -25.03 -23.25 4.09
CA GLY A 147 -24.91 -24.31 5.11
C GLY A 147 -24.69 -23.83 6.55
N THR A 148 -24.60 -22.52 6.79
CA THR A 148 -24.58 -22.00 8.17
C THR A 148 -25.97 -22.16 8.81
N PRO A 149 -26.11 -22.83 9.98
CA PRO A 149 -27.42 -22.94 10.63
C PRO A 149 -27.95 -21.54 10.96
N LEU A 150 -29.26 -21.33 10.76
CA LEU A 150 -29.90 -20.01 10.84
C LEU A 150 -29.64 -19.29 12.17
N TRP A 151 -29.39 -20.04 13.24
CA TRP A 151 -29.01 -19.52 14.56
C TRP A 151 -27.60 -18.89 14.60
N LEU A 152 -26.63 -19.41 13.84
CA LEU A 152 -25.26 -18.89 13.76
C LEU A 152 -25.06 -17.84 12.66
N ALA A 153 -26.00 -17.77 11.70
CA ALA A 153 -25.98 -16.83 10.58
C ALA A 153 -25.68 -15.37 10.99
N PRO A 154 -26.39 -14.75 11.95
CA PRO A 154 -26.14 -13.35 12.30
C PRO A 154 -24.74 -13.15 12.90
N MET A 155 -24.29 -14.05 13.79
CA MET A 155 -22.97 -13.96 14.41
C MET A 155 -21.84 -14.07 13.35
N MET A 156 -21.98 -14.97 12.39
CA MET A 156 -21.01 -15.17 11.32
C MET A 156 -20.89 -13.93 10.41
N VAL A 157 -22.03 -13.33 10.05
CA VAL A 157 -22.07 -12.09 9.27
C VAL A 157 -21.35 -10.96 10.00
N PHE A 158 -21.60 -10.79 11.30
CA PHE A 158 -20.90 -9.78 12.11
C PHE A 158 -19.38 -10.02 12.12
N ILE A 159 -18.94 -11.24 12.41
CA ILE A 159 -17.51 -11.57 12.46
C ILE A 159 -16.83 -11.34 11.10
N LYS A 160 -17.45 -11.79 10.01
CA LYS A 160 -16.90 -11.60 8.65
C LYS A 160 -16.89 -10.13 8.24
N LEU A 161 -17.89 -9.33 8.63
CA LEU A 161 -17.90 -7.89 8.41
C LEU A 161 -16.74 -7.20 9.14
N PHE A 162 -16.54 -7.53 10.42
CA PHE A 162 -15.39 -7.03 11.18
C PHE A 162 -14.06 -7.46 10.55
N ALA A 163 -13.92 -8.72 10.13
CA ALA A 163 -12.71 -9.23 9.48
C ALA A 163 -12.45 -8.53 8.12
N TYR A 164 -13.51 -8.23 7.36
CA TYR A 164 -13.44 -7.54 6.08
C TYR A 164 -12.89 -6.12 6.24
N VAL A 165 -13.38 -5.38 7.23
CA VAL A 165 -12.90 -4.01 7.52
C VAL A 165 -11.51 -4.03 8.20
N ALA A 166 -11.26 -5.00 9.08
CA ALA A 166 -10.01 -5.09 9.83
C ALA A 166 -8.80 -5.37 8.94
N ARG A 167 -8.94 -6.13 7.85
CA ARG A 167 -7.81 -6.46 6.95
C ARG A 167 -7.18 -5.21 6.30
N PRO A 168 -7.92 -4.33 5.59
CA PRO A 168 -7.45 -3.02 5.12
C PRO A 168 -6.80 -2.17 6.21
N VAL A 169 -7.47 -2.07 7.36
CA VAL A 169 -7.00 -1.24 8.48
C VAL A 169 -5.68 -1.79 9.02
N SER A 170 -5.56 -3.11 9.17
CA SER A 170 -4.34 -3.77 9.64
C SER A 170 -3.17 -3.55 8.69
N LEU A 171 -3.42 -3.53 7.38
CA LEU A 171 -2.40 -3.25 6.37
C LEU A 171 -1.92 -1.79 6.45
N ALA A 172 -2.85 -0.84 6.54
CA ALA A 172 -2.53 0.58 6.68
C ALA A 172 -1.74 0.87 7.96
N ILE A 173 -2.16 0.28 9.07
CA ILE A 173 -1.45 0.34 10.36
C ILE A 173 -0.05 -0.24 10.20
N ARG A 174 0.10 -1.37 9.50
CA ARG A 174 1.40 -1.99 9.29
C ARG A 174 2.34 -1.11 8.49
N LEU A 175 1.86 -0.48 7.41
CA LEU A 175 2.67 0.46 6.65
C LEU A 175 3.09 1.66 7.50
N ALA A 176 2.13 2.29 8.18
CA ALA A 176 2.41 3.45 9.03
C ALA A 176 3.37 3.10 10.17
N ALA A 177 3.18 1.95 10.83
CA ALA A 177 4.05 1.48 11.90
C ALA A 177 5.48 1.23 11.40
N ASN A 178 5.65 0.62 10.23
CA ASN A 178 6.98 0.39 9.65
C ASN A 178 7.69 1.72 9.32
N MET A 179 6.97 2.70 8.73
CA MET A 179 7.54 4.01 8.40
C MET A 179 7.89 4.83 9.65
N ILE A 180 7.02 4.83 10.66
CA ILE A 180 7.27 5.51 11.94
C ILE A 180 8.43 4.86 12.67
N ALA A 181 8.43 3.52 12.81
CA ALA A 181 9.49 2.79 13.49
C ALA A 181 10.83 2.97 12.78
N GLY A 182 10.84 2.80 11.45
CA GLY A 182 12.03 2.96 10.62
C GLY A 182 12.69 4.33 10.77
N HIS A 183 11.94 5.39 10.49
CA HIS A 183 12.44 6.76 10.61
C HIS A 183 12.82 7.13 12.05
N THR A 184 12.09 6.65 13.06
CA THR A 184 12.41 6.90 14.47
C THR A 184 13.72 6.21 14.85
N ILE A 185 13.89 4.94 14.48
CA ILE A 185 15.10 4.16 14.78
C ILE A 185 16.30 4.78 14.07
N ILE A 186 16.18 5.13 12.79
CA ILE A 186 17.25 5.80 12.03
C ILE A 186 17.62 7.13 12.68
N ALA A 187 16.65 7.96 13.09
CA ALA A 187 16.93 9.24 13.75
C ALA A 187 17.61 9.07 15.11
N VAL A 188 17.22 8.07 15.90
CA VAL A 188 17.84 7.77 17.21
C VAL A 188 19.28 7.27 17.03
N ILE A 189 19.52 6.38 16.07
CA ILE A 189 20.88 5.89 15.78
C ILE A 189 21.73 7.02 15.21
N ALA A 190 21.20 7.85 14.31
CA ALA A 190 21.90 9.00 13.77
C ALA A 190 22.32 10.00 14.86
N ASP A 191 21.44 10.31 15.82
CA ASP A 191 21.78 11.16 16.97
C ASP A 191 22.87 10.53 17.85
N PHE A 192 22.82 9.21 18.04
CA PHE A 192 23.85 8.48 18.78
C PHE A 192 25.21 8.48 18.06
N VAL A 193 25.22 8.30 16.73
CA VAL A 193 26.43 8.34 15.89
C VAL A 193 27.09 9.72 15.93
N LEU A 194 26.30 10.80 15.88
CA LEU A 194 26.81 12.17 15.93
C LEU A 194 27.49 12.50 17.26
N LYS A 195 27.12 11.83 18.36
CA LYS A 195 27.71 12.00 19.70
C LYS A 195 28.91 11.08 19.96
N MET A 196 29.15 10.11 19.08
CA MET A 196 30.16 9.06 19.26
C MET A 196 31.51 9.47 18.65
N HIS A 197 32.61 8.96 19.22
CA HIS A 197 33.94 9.12 18.65
C HIS A 197 34.03 8.44 17.27
N LEU A 198 34.69 9.09 16.30
CA LEU A 198 34.75 8.70 14.89
C LEU A 198 35.17 7.25 14.64
N VAL A 199 35.94 6.65 15.55
CA VAL A 199 36.44 5.26 15.45
C VAL A 199 35.31 4.23 15.56
N LEU A 200 34.24 4.52 16.29
CA LEU A 200 33.13 3.58 16.52
C LEU A 200 31.91 3.87 15.60
N ALA A 201 31.97 4.96 14.83
CA ALA A 201 30.95 5.36 13.86
C ALA A 201 30.64 4.36 12.72
N PRO A 202 31.58 3.50 12.24
CA PRO A 202 31.26 2.57 11.15
C PRO A 202 30.21 1.51 11.53
N LEU A 203 30.17 1.09 12.80
CA LEU A 203 29.28 0.00 13.24
C LEU A 203 27.79 0.39 13.17
N PRO A 204 27.35 1.54 13.76
CA PRO A 204 25.95 1.93 13.63
C PRO A 204 25.57 2.35 12.20
N PHE A 205 26.51 2.85 11.39
CA PHE A 205 26.25 3.15 9.98
C PHE A 205 25.89 1.88 9.19
N ALA A 206 26.63 0.79 9.39
CA ALA A 206 26.30 -0.51 8.80
C ALA A 206 24.91 -1.01 9.25
N PHE A 207 24.55 -0.78 10.51
CA PHE A 207 23.24 -1.14 11.03
C PHE A 207 22.09 -0.32 10.40
N ILE A 208 22.28 0.99 10.18
CA ILE A 208 21.32 1.83 9.45
C ILE A 208 21.11 1.33 8.02
N MET A 209 22.18 0.99 7.30
CA MET A 209 22.07 0.44 5.94
C MET A 209 21.28 -0.88 5.93
N GLY A 210 21.50 -1.75 6.92
CA GLY A 210 20.74 -2.98 7.10
C GLY A 210 19.25 -2.73 7.38
N LEU A 211 18.92 -1.73 8.21
CA LEU A 211 17.55 -1.34 8.49
C LEU A 211 16.82 -0.81 7.26
N ILE A 212 17.47 0.04 6.45
CA ILE A 212 16.89 0.54 5.19
C ILE A 212 16.61 -0.63 4.23
N ALA A 213 17.54 -1.59 4.10
CA ALA A 213 17.33 -2.78 3.28
C ALA A 213 16.15 -3.62 3.79
N PHE A 214 15.99 -3.74 5.11
CA PHE A 214 14.87 -4.42 5.73
C PHE A 214 13.53 -3.69 5.48
N GLU A 215 13.50 -2.36 5.54
CA GLU A 215 12.31 -1.57 5.23
C GLU A 215 11.85 -1.76 3.78
N ILE A 216 12.79 -1.76 2.82
CA ILE A 216 12.50 -2.06 1.41
C ILE A 216 11.89 -3.45 1.26
N PHE A 217 12.45 -4.46 1.94
CA PHE A 217 11.92 -5.82 1.92
C PHE A 217 10.48 -5.86 2.44
N VAL A 218 10.20 -5.22 3.58
CA VAL A 218 8.86 -5.18 4.16
C VAL A 218 7.88 -4.42 3.26
N ALA A 219 8.30 -3.34 2.60
CA ALA A 219 7.49 -2.61 1.64
C ALA A 219 7.05 -3.45 0.44
N ILE A 220 7.95 -4.27 -0.11
CA ILE A 220 7.62 -5.22 -1.19
C ILE A 220 6.64 -6.28 -0.68
N LEU A 221 6.89 -6.83 0.51
CA LEU A 221 6.04 -7.84 1.13
C LEU A 221 4.64 -7.30 1.45
N GLN A 222 4.48 -6.02 1.75
CA GLN A 222 3.17 -5.39 1.91
C GLN A 222 2.37 -5.30 0.62
N ALA A 223 3.02 -4.92 -0.48
CA ALA A 223 2.36 -4.93 -1.79
C ALA A 223 1.91 -6.34 -2.16
N TYR A 224 2.74 -7.35 -1.88
CA TYR A 224 2.39 -8.76 -2.09
C TYR A 224 1.19 -9.21 -1.25
N ILE A 225 1.21 -8.97 0.08
CA ILE A 225 0.09 -9.33 0.97
C ILE A 225 -1.21 -8.69 0.47
N PHE A 226 -1.16 -7.42 0.04
CA PHE A 226 -2.34 -6.75 -0.46
C PHE A 226 -2.89 -7.39 -1.74
N THR A 227 -2.00 -7.72 -2.67
CA THR A 227 -2.39 -8.44 -3.89
C THR A 227 -2.99 -9.79 -3.58
N VAL A 228 -2.37 -10.60 -2.72
CA VAL A 228 -2.92 -11.90 -2.32
C VAL A 228 -4.31 -11.73 -1.71
N LEU A 229 -4.48 -10.81 -0.75
CA LEU A 229 -5.79 -10.53 -0.15
C LEU A 229 -6.81 -10.10 -1.21
N THR A 230 -6.42 -9.23 -2.14
CA THR A 230 -7.29 -8.78 -3.23
C THR A 230 -7.69 -9.95 -4.14
N THR A 231 -6.76 -10.85 -4.47
CA THR A 231 -7.05 -12.02 -5.31
C THR A 231 -7.95 -13.03 -4.60
N VAL A 232 -7.77 -13.23 -3.28
CA VAL A 232 -8.65 -14.08 -2.47
C VAL A 232 -10.05 -13.48 -2.38
N TYR A 233 -10.18 -12.17 -2.16
CA TYR A 233 -11.49 -11.51 -2.16
C TYR A 233 -12.17 -11.54 -3.52
N LEU A 234 -11.40 -11.39 -4.58
CA LEU A 234 -11.91 -11.51 -5.93
C LEU A 234 -12.36 -12.95 -6.20
N SER A 235 -11.63 -13.96 -5.72
CA SER A 235 -12.04 -15.37 -5.79
C SER A 235 -13.35 -15.60 -5.05
N ASP A 236 -13.48 -15.15 -3.80
CA ASP A 236 -14.73 -15.21 -3.04
C ASP A 236 -15.88 -14.47 -3.78
N ALA A 237 -15.55 -13.37 -4.46
CA ALA A 237 -16.48 -12.56 -5.24
C ALA A 237 -16.70 -13.03 -6.69
N VAL A 238 -16.06 -14.10 -7.16
CA VAL A 238 -16.26 -14.65 -8.51
C VAL A 238 -16.77 -16.08 -8.42
N ALA A 239 -16.13 -16.92 -7.60
CA ALA A 239 -16.47 -18.32 -7.43
C ALA A 239 -17.79 -18.55 -6.67
N GLY A 240 -18.32 -17.54 -5.96
CA GLY A 240 -19.68 -17.54 -5.45
C GLY A 240 -20.08 -18.78 -4.63
N HIS A 241 -19.16 -19.30 -3.80
CA HIS A 241 -19.49 -20.32 -2.81
C HIS A 241 -20.46 -19.80 -1.74
#